data_AF-A0A7C8YRJ8-F1
#
_entry.id   AF-A0A7C8YRJ8-F1
#
_cell.length_a   1.000
_cell.length_b   1.000
_cell.length_c   1.000
_cell.angle_alpha   90.00
_cell.angle_beta   90.00
_cell.angle_gamma   90.00
#
_symmetry.space_group_name_H-M   'P 1'
#
loop_
_entity.id
_entity.type
_entity.pdbx_description
1 polymer ?
#
loop_
_entity_poly.entity_id
_entity_poly.type
_entity_poly.pdbx_seq_one_letter_code
_entity_poly.pdbx_strand_id
1 'polypeptide(L)'
;FFRNSTPASEAIENLRNFSDERVKRMKAIQEKMQLNDKEVKRFNPIDAFPGDIVIFSRVLNLLRGLSATMDVRIVYFDIMRPFAEAVLGGIINKGPALNAEWICDTPVLSDVEAKLRKLLIDLGNAEKILGIQVCAYKDGEVIIDTAAGVLGKYDPRPVQPDSLFPVFSVTKGN
;
A
#
# COMPACT_ATOMS: atom_id res chain seq x y z
N PHE A 1 2.78 -17.14 -0.31
CA PHE A 1 2.28 -15.77 -0.07
C PHE A 1 3.28 -14.77 -0.65
N PHE A 2 4.52 -14.72 -0.15
CA PHE A 2 5.60 -13.90 -0.73
C PHE A 2 6.39 -14.65 -1.82
N ARG A 3 5.78 -14.82 -2.99
CA ARG A 3 6.44 -15.44 -4.15
C ARG A 3 6.99 -14.35 -5.05
N ASN A 4 8.13 -14.60 -5.70
CA ASN A 4 8.72 -13.69 -6.67
C ASN A 4 7.77 -13.48 -7.86
N SER A 5 7.90 -12.33 -8.54
CA SER A 5 7.27 -12.19 -9.85
C SER A 5 7.94 -13.11 -10.87
N THR A 6 7.17 -13.38 -11.91
CA THR A 6 7.55 -14.28 -12.99
C THR A 6 7.60 -13.44 -14.27
N PRO A 7 8.70 -13.47 -15.04
CA PRO A 7 8.78 -12.83 -16.35
C PRO A 7 7.69 -13.36 -17.30
N ALA A 8 7.41 -12.61 -18.37
CA ALA A 8 6.32 -12.91 -19.30
C ALA A 8 6.47 -14.30 -19.93
N SER A 9 7.72 -14.66 -20.27
CA SER A 9 8.10 -15.93 -20.88
C SER A 9 7.77 -17.16 -20.01
N GLU A 10 7.84 -17.02 -18.69
CA GLU A 10 7.63 -18.10 -17.72
C GLU A 10 6.22 -18.08 -17.10
N ALA A 11 5.40 -17.06 -17.41
CA ALA A 11 4.13 -16.81 -16.72
C ALA A 11 3.07 -17.90 -16.99
N ILE A 12 2.99 -18.38 -18.24
CA ILE A 12 1.99 -19.40 -18.65
C ILE A 12 2.26 -20.74 -17.97
N GLU A 13 3.51 -21.19 -17.96
CA GLU A 13 3.89 -22.46 -17.33
C GLU A 13 3.69 -22.40 -15.82
N ASN A 14 4.10 -21.30 -15.19
CA ASN A 14 3.87 -21.09 -13.76
C ASN A 14 2.38 -21.08 -13.41
N LEU A 15 1.51 -20.47 -14.23
CA LEU A 15 0.06 -20.50 -14.00
C LEU A 15 -0.50 -21.93 -14.00
N ARG A 16 -0.05 -22.79 -14.91
CA ARG A 16 -0.45 -24.21 -14.98
C ARG A 16 0.01 -24.98 -13.76
N ASN A 17 1.27 -24.83 -13.37
CA ASN A 17 1.81 -25.47 -12.17
C ASN A 17 1.03 -25.05 -10.92
N PHE A 18 0.62 -23.78 -10.83
CA PHE A 18 -0.18 -23.29 -9.71
C PHE A 18 -1.63 -23.76 -9.72
N SER A 19 -2.28 -23.91 -10.88
CA SER A 19 -3.62 -24.52 -10.91
C SER A 19 -3.56 -25.95 -10.38
N ASP A 20 -2.55 -26.71 -10.78
CA ASP A 20 -2.40 -28.11 -10.41
C ASP A 20 -2.08 -28.26 -8.92
N GLU A 21 -1.17 -27.42 -8.38
CA GLU A 21 -0.91 -27.35 -6.94
C GLU A 21 -2.15 -26.99 -6.13
N ARG A 22 -2.96 -26.03 -6.60
CA ARG A 22 -4.18 -25.61 -5.90
C ARG A 22 -5.19 -26.75 -5.82
N VAL A 23 -5.40 -27.47 -6.91
CA VAL A 23 -6.28 -28.65 -6.95
C VAL A 23 -5.79 -29.72 -5.97
N LYS A 24 -4.48 -30.03 -5.98
CA LYS A 24 -3.89 -31.00 -5.05
C LYS A 24 -4.08 -30.59 -3.58
N ARG A 25 -3.83 -29.32 -3.23
CA ARG A 25 -4.03 -28.82 -1.86
C ARG A 25 -5.49 -28.86 -1.44
N MET A 26 -6.42 -28.52 -2.33
CA MET A 26 -7.84 -28.55 -2.00
C MET A 26 -8.34 -29.97 -1.73
N LYS A 27 -7.90 -30.95 -2.52
CA LYS A 27 -8.18 -32.38 -2.25
C LYS A 27 -7.65 -32.81 -0.89
N ALA A 28 -6.40 -32.45 -0.56
CA ALA A 28 -5.82 -32.78 0.74
C ALA A 28 -6.57 -32.13 1.92
N ILE A 29 -7.14 -30.93 1.75
CA ILE A 29 -7.98 -30.28 2.76
C ILE A 29 -9.33 -30.99 2.88
N GLN A 30 -9.98 -31.31 1.75
CA GLN A 30 -11.23 -32.06 1.71
C GLN A 30 -11.11 -33.39 2.47
N GLU A 31 -10.04 -34.14 2.21
CA GLU A 31 -9.75 -35.41 2.88
C GLU A 31 -9.49 -35.23 4.38
N LYS A 32 -8.66 -34.26 4.78
CA LYS A 32 -8.34 -34.01 6.19
C LYS A 32 -9.54 -33.53 7.02
N MET A 33 -10.40 -32.73 6.42
CA MET A 33 -11.57 -32.15 7.10
C MET A 33 -12.84 -33.00 6.93
N GLN A 34 -12.76 -34.12 6.21
CA GLN A 34 -13.89 -35.02 5.91
C GLN A 34 -15.11 -34.28 5.32
N LEU A 35 -14.86 -33.25 4.51
CA LEU A 35 -15.91 -32.40 3.98
C LEU A 35 -16.64 -33.11 2.84
N ASN A 36 -17.96 -32.99 2.81
CA ASN A 36 -18.74 -33.41 1.65
C ASN A 36 -18.63 -32.41 0.49
N ASP A 37 -19.00 -32.82 -0.73
CA ASP A 37 -18.85 -31.99 -1.94
C ASP A 37 -19.60 -30.64 -1.87
N LYS A 38 -20.64 -30.54 -1.04
CA LYS A 38 -21.39 -29.29 -0.84
C LYS A 38 -20.64 -28.34 0.10
N GLU A 39 -20.01 -28.87 1.14
CA GLU A 39 -19.21 -28.13 2.11
C GLU A 39 -17.92 -27.60 1.48
N VAL A 40 -17.24 -28.41 0.66
CA VAL A 40 -16.04 -27.99 -0.08
C VAL A 40 -16.33 -26.81 -1.00
N LYS A 41 -17.49 -26.78 -1.65
CA LYS A 41 -17.91 -25.67 -2.52
C LYS A 41 -18.21 -24.38 -1.75
N ARG A 42 -18.59 -24.47 -0.48
CA ARG A 42 -18.86 -23.32 0.39
C ARG A 42 -17.63 -22.86 1.16
N PHE A 43 -16.65 -23.73 1.33
CA PHE A 43 -15.42 -23.42 2.02
C PHE A 43 -14.57 -22.44 1.20
N ASN A 44 -14.45 -21.20 1.67
CA ASN A 44 -13.49 -20.26 1.16
C ASN A 44 -12.33 -20.13 2.15
N PRO A 45 -11.12 -20.60 1.81
CA PRO A 45 -9.96 -20.54 2.71
C PRO A 45 -9.59 -19.12 3.15
N ILE A 46 -10.08 -18.10 2.43
CA ILE A 46 -9.78 -16.68 2.66
C ILE A 46 -10.67 -16.09 3.77
N ASP A 47 -11.80 -16.74 4.12
CA ASP A 47 -12.73 -16.22 5.13
C ASP A 47 -12.11 -16.19 6.54
N ALA A 48 -11.11 -17.03 6.80
CA ALA A 48 -10.39 -17.08 8.08
C ALA A 48 -9.25 -16.05 8.19
N PHE A 49 -8.96 -15.30 7.12
CA PHE A 49 -7.87 -14.31 7.10
C PHE A 49 -8.39 -12.91 7.48
N PRO A 50 -7.62 -12.12 8.25
CA PRO A 50 -7.91 -10.71 8.47
C PRO A 50 -8.03 -9.94 7.15
N GLY A 51 -9.00 -9.01 7.07
CA GLY A 51 -9.29 -8.24 5.84
C GLY A 51 -8.08 -7.52 5.25
N ASP A 52 -7.22 -6.95 6.11
CA ASP A 52 -5.98 -6.28 5.67
C ASP A 52 -5.01 -7.23 4.97
N ILE A 53 -4.89 -8.48 5.45
CA ILE A 53 -4.05 -9.50 4.81
C ILE A 53 -4.63 -9.88 3.45
N VAL A 54 -5.97 -9.92 3.32
CA VAL A 54 -6.65 -10.18 2.05
C VAL A 54 -6.37 -9.05 1.05
N ILE A 55 -6.52 -7.80 1.45
CA ILE A 55 -6.22 -6.64 0.59
C ILE A 55 -4.76 -6.64 0.18
N PHE A 56 -3.85 -6.79 1.14
CA PHE A 56 -2.42 -6.85 0.88
C PHE A 56 -2.05 -7.95 -0.12
N SER A 57 -2.59 -9.16 0.04
CA SER A 57 -2.41 -10.27 -0.91
C SER A 57 -2.91 -9.93 -2.32
N ARG A 58 -4.06 -9.26 -2.43
CA ARG A 58 -4.61 -8.83 -3.72
C ARG A 58 -3.72 -7.80 -4.39
N VAL A 59 -3.25 -6.79 -3.66
CA VAL A 59 -2.32 -5.77 -4.17
C VAL A 59 -1.03 -6.42 -4.68
N LEU A 60 -0.45 -7.36 -3.93
CA LEU A 60 0.75 -8.08 -4.37
C LEU A 60 0.52 -8.88 -5.65
N ASN A 61 -0.64 -9.54 -5.78
CA ASN A 61 -0.94 -10.28 -7.01
C ASN A 61 -1.12 -9.34 -8.22
N LEU A 62 -1.69 -8.15 -8.03
CA LEU A 62 -1.80 -7.14 -9.09
C LEU A 62 -0.43 -6.61 -9.50
N LEU A 63 0.40 -6.21 -8.53
CA LEU A 63 1.78 -5.79 -8.79
C LEU A 63 2.57 -6.88 -9.51
N ARG A 64 2.35 -8.16 -9.15
CA ARG A 64 2.98 -9.30 -9.80
C ARG A 64 2.53 -9.48 -11.24
N GLY A 65 1.24 -9.28 -11.52
CA GLY A 65 0.70 -9.25 -12.88
C GLY A 65 1.35 -8.15 -13.71
N LEU A 66 1.45 -6.94 -13.15
CA LEU A 66 2.12 -5.81 -13.80
C LEU A 66 3.60 -6.10 -14.09
N SER A 67 4.33 -6.66 -13.12
CA SER A 67 5.73 -7.03 -13.31
C SER A 67 5.91 -8.08 -14.41
N ALA A 68 5.01 -9.05 -14.51
CA ALA A 68 5.01 -10.02 -15.60
C ALA A 68 4.78 -9.35 -16.96
N THR A 69 3.83 -8.40 -17.06
CA THR A 69 3.60 -7.63 -18.28
C THR A 69 4.82 -6.79 -18.69
N MET A 70 5.57 -6.27 -17.72
CA MET A 70 6.80 -5.50 -17.95
C MET A 70 8.05 -6.37 -18.15
N ASP A 71 7.92 -7.70 -18.09
CA ASP A 71 9.02 -8.67 -18.13
C ASP A 71 10.09 -8.45 -17.03
N VAL A 72 9.68 -7.99 -15.86
CA VAL A 72 10.56 -7.71 -14.71
C VAL A 72 10.37 -8.74 -13.60
N ARG A 73 11.50 -9.21 -13.05
CA ARG A 73 11.53 -10.06 -11.86
C ARG A 73 11.71 -9.22 -10.59
N ILE A 74 10.70 -9.23 -9.73
CA ILE A 74 10.66 -8.58 -8.42
C ILE A 74 10.69 -9.65 -7.33
N VAL A 75 11.65 -9.52 -6.42
CA VAL A 75 11.76 -10.36 -5.22
C VAL A 75 11.07 -9.65 -4.06
N TYR A 76 9.76 -9.84 -3.92
CA TYR A 76 8.97 -9.15 -2.90
C TYR A 76 9.45 -9.39 -1.48
N PHE A 77 10.06 -10.55 -1.22
CA PHE A 77 10.65 -10.85 0.08
C PHE A 77 11.77 -9.88 0.44
N ASP A 78 12.67 -9.57 -0.50
CA ASP A 78 13.79 -8.65 -0.24
C ASP A 78 13.31 -7.22 -0.02
N ILE A 79 12.23 -6.81 -0.71
CA ILE A 79 11.58 -5.52 -0.50
C ILE A 79 10.96 -5.44 0.90
N MET A 80 10.29 -6.49 1.34
CA MET A 80 9.54 -6.50 2.61
C MET A 80 10.38 -6.83 3.82
N ARG A 81 11.48 -7.56 3.64
CA ARG A 81 12.42 -7.99 4.69
C ARG A 81 12.78 -6.86 5.65
N PRO A 82 13.28 -5.68 5.21
CA PRO A 82 13.66 -4.62 6.15
C PRO A 82 12.49 -4.14 7.02
N PHE A 83 11.27 -4.10 6.48
CA PHE A 83 10.09 -3.72 7.24
C PHE A 83 9.69 -4.79 8.26
N ALA A 84 9.76 -6.07 7.87
CA ALA A 84 9.47 -7.19 8.77
C ALA A 84 10.50 -7.29 9.90
N GLU A 85 11.79 -7.14 9.57
CA GLU A 85 12.89 -7.13 10.53
C GLU A 85 12.77 -5.95 11.51
N ALA A 86 12.41 -4.77 11.03
CA ALA A 86 12.16 -3.60 11.88
C ALA A 86 11.05 -3.88 12.90
N VAL A 87 9.90 -4.40 12.45
CA VAL A 87 8.78 -4.74 13.35
C VAL A 87 9.17 -5.83 14.36
N LEU A 88 9.84 -6.90 13.93
CA LEU A 88 10.27 -7.99 14.80
C LEU A 88 11.33 -7.59 15.81
N GLY A 89 12.24 -6.68 15.43
CA GLY A 89 13.27 -6.16 16.31
C GLY A 89 12.74 -5.24 17.41
N GLY A 90 11.41 -5.01 17.49
CA GLY A 90 10.83 -3.97 18.35
C GLY A 90 11.20 -2.56 17.90
N ILE A 91 11.94 -2.45 16.79
CA ILE A 91 12.27 -1.24 16.07
C ILE A 91 11.04 -0.90 15.21
N ILE A 92 9.90 -0.69 15.88
CA ILE A 92 8.90 0.20 15.31
C ILE A 92 9.50 1.59 15.47
N ASN A 93 10.52 1.87 14.67
CA ASN A 93 10.97 3.22 14.42
C ASN A 93 9.75 3.91 13.84
N LYS A 94 8.95 4.55 14.71
CA LYS A 94 8.70 5.97 14.49
C LYS A 94 10.11 6.50 14.31
N GLY A 95 10.60 6.59 13.07
CA GLY A 95 11.95 7.10 12.82
C GLY A 95 12.12 8.37 13.64
N PRO A 96 13.37 8.79 13.95
CA PRO A 96 13.55 10.14 14.47
C PRO A 96 12.68 11.05 13.62
N ALA A 97 11.88 11.93 14.25
CA ALA A 97 11.09 12.90 13.51
C ALA A 97 12.10 13.69 12.68
N LEU A 98 12.34 13.26 11.44
CA LEU A 98 13.52 13.69 10.69
C LEU A 98 13.38 15.17 10.31
N ASN A 99 12.17 15.70 10.45
CA ASN A 99 11.90 17.13 10.52
C ASN A 99 11.07 17.40 11.78
N ALA A 100 11.55 18.31 12.64
CA ALA A 100 10.72 18.92 13.68
C ALA A 100 9.57 19.74 13.06
N GLU A 101 9.69 20.11 11.78
CA GLU A 101 8.71 20.85 11.02
C GLU A 101 7.78 19.88 10.27
N TRP A 102 6.53 19.85 10.70
CA TRP A 102 5.48 19.01 10.13
C TRP A 102 5.10 19.43 8.70
N ILE A 103 5.35 20.69 8.33
CA ILE A 103 5.10 21.28 7.00
C ILE A 103 6.36 21.21 6.14
N CYS A 104 6.24 20.86 4.86
CA CYS A 104 7.34 20.93 3.90
C CYS A 104 7.78 22.38 3.66
N ASP A 105 9.09 22.64 3.77
CA ASP A 105 9.67 23.97 3.55
C ASP A 105 9.53 24.38 2.07
N THR A 106 8.49 25.18 1.82
CA THR A 106 8.09 25.66 0.50
C THR A 106 7.59 27.10 0.64
N PRO A 107 7.77 27.97 -0.37
CA PRO A 107 7.24 29.32 -0.33
C PRO A 107 5.73 29.33 -0.14
N VAL A 108 5.22 30.27 0.66
CA VAL A 108 3.78 30.50 0.80
C VAL A 108 3.32 31.35 -0.39
N LEU A 109 2.37 30.82 -1.17
CA LEU A 109 1.89 31.44 -2.41
C LEU A 109 0.73 32.42 -2.18
N SER A 110 -0.01 32.29 -1.08
CA SER A 110 -1.13 33.18 -0.77
C SER A 110 -1.46 33.31 0.72
N ASP A 111 -2.23 34.33 1.09
CA ASP A 111 -2.78 34.49 2.44
C ASP A 111 -3.67 33.32 2.87
N VAL A 112 -4.33 32.67 1.90
CA VAL A 112 -5.16 31.49 2.16
C VAL A 112 -4.28 30.29 2.50
N GLU A 113 -3.18 30.11 1.79
CA GLU A 113 -2.19 29.08 2.11
C GLU A 113 -1.57 29.30 3.49
N ALA A 114 -1.25 30.54 3.85
CA ALA A 114 -0.74 30.86 5.19
C ALA A 114 -1.71 30.44 6.31
N LYS A 115 -3.02 30.63 6.10
CA LYS A 115 -4.07 30.18 7.04
C LYS A 115 -4.23 28.66 7.03
N LEU A 116 -4.19 28.04 5.85
CA LEU A 116 -4.25 26.59 5.71
C LEU A 116 -3.10 25.91 6.45
N ARG A 117 -1.85 26.38 6.29
CA ARG A 117 -0.69 25.80 6.96
C ARG A 117 -0.84 25.78 8.47
N LYS A 118 -1.39 26.84 9.08
CA LYS A 118 -1.71 26.88 10.52
C LYS A 118 -2.74 25.81 10.90
N LEU A 119 -3.82 25.70 10.13
CA LEU A 119 -4.83 24.67 10.34
C LEU A 119 -4.25 23.25 10.21
N LEU A 120 -3.39 23.01 9.23
CA LEU A 120 -2.76 21.70 9.04
C LEU A 120 -1.84 21.34 10.21
N ILE A 121 -1.10 22.30 10.76
CA ILE A 121 -0.32 22.11 11.99
C ILE A 121 -1.24 21.70 13.15
N ASP A 122 -2.38 22.40 13.34
CA ASP A 122 -3.33 22.06 14.41
C ASP A 122 -3.92 20.64 14.23
N LEU A 123 -4.23 20.25 13.00
CA LEU A 123 -4.74 18.91 12.67
C LEU A 123 -3.67 17.82 12.86
N GLY A 124 -2.41 18.12 12.52
CA GLY A 124 -1.27 17.25 12.74
C GLY A 124 -0.99 17.05 14.24
N ASN A 125 -0.96 18.14 15.01
CA ASN A 125 -0.79 18.12 16.47
C ASN A 125 -1.90 17.35 17.20
N ALA A 126 -3.13 17.41 16.67
CA ALA A 126 -4.26 16.64 17.16
C ALA A 126 -4.29 15.18 16.65
N GLU A 127 -3.26 14.73 15.94
CA GLU A 127 -3.14 13.39 15.33
C GLU A 127 -4.33 13.01 14.42
N LYS A 128 -5.01 14.00 13.83
CA LYS A 128 -6.17 13.77 12.94
C LYS A 128 -5.76 13.42 11.51
N ILE A 129 -4.55 13.79 11.11
CA ILE A 129 -4.00 13.58 9.78
C ILE A 129 -2.56 13.09 9.92
N LEU A 130 -2.22 12.01 9.20
CA LEU A 130 -0.87 11.44 9.18
C LEU A 130 0.05 12.17 8.19
N GLY A 131 -0.46 12.40 6.98
CA GLY A 131 0.22 13.08 5.89
C GLY A 131 -0.80 13.55 4.87
N ILE A 132 -0.52 14.69 4.23
CA ILE A 132 -1.44 15.36 3.30
C ILE A 132 -0.67 16.18 2.27
N GLN A 133 -1.25 16.29 1.08
CA GLN A 133 -0.90 17.29 0.08
C GLN A 133 -2.17 18.07 -0.28
N VAL A 134 -2.05 19.39 -0.37
CA VAL A 134 -3.13 20.28 -0.77
C VAL A 134 -2.63 21.16 -1.90
N CYS A 135 -3.33 21.10 -3.03
CA CYS A 135 -3.11 21.99 -4.17
C CYS A 135 -4.45 22.66 -4.53
N ALA A 136 -4.44 23.97 -4.75
CA ALA A 136 -5.62 24.71 -5.17
C ALA A 136 -5.28 25.76 -6.21
N TYR A 137 -6.19 25.91 -7.17
CA TYR A 137 -6.11 26.90 -8.23
C TYR A 137 -7.20 27.94 -8.07
N LYS A 138 -6.89 29.18 -8.42
CA LYS A 138 -7.87 30.26 -8.57
C LYS A 138 -7.52 31.06 -9.82
N ASP A 139 -8.48 31.20 -10.72
CA ASP A 139 -8.33 31.96 -11.96
C ASP A 139 -7.13 31.48 -12.82
N GLY A 140 -6.85 30.17 -12.80
CA GLY A 140 -5.74 29.54 -13.53
C GLY A 140 -4.40 29.55 -12.80
N GLU A 141 -4.28 30.29 -11.69
CA GLU A 141 -3.05 30.40 -10.91
C GLU A 141 -3.05 29.46 -9.71
N VAL A 142 -1.88 28.89 -9.39
CA VAL A 142 -1.70 28.07 -8.17
C VAL A 142 -1.65 29.01 -6.97
N ILE A 143 -2.63 28.89 -6.07
CA ILE A 143 -2.72 29.70 -4.85
C ILE A 143 -2.37 28.92 -3.59
N ILE A 144 -2.31 27.59 -3.66
CA ILE A 144 -1.92 26.69 -2.59
C ILE A 144 -1.13 25.54 -3.22
N ASP A 145 0.08 25.28 -2.72
CA ASP A 145 0.82 24.05 -2.97
C ASP A 145 1.61 23.68 -1.70
N THR A 146 0.95 22.93 -0.81
CA THR A 146 1.52 22.56 0.50
C THR A 146 1.48 21.04 0.66
N ALA A 147 2.63 20.47 1.03
CA ALA A 147 2.77 19.08 1.45
C ALA A 147 3.19 19.01 2.93
N ALA A 148 2.74 17.99 3.64
CA ALA A 148 2.98 17.92 5.07
C ALA A 148 2.72 16.55 5.72
N GLY A 149 3.34 16.31 6.87
CA GLY A 149 3.31 15.03 7.59
C GLY A 149 4.25 13.97 7.00
N VAL A 150 3.93 12.69 7.22
CA VAL A 150 4.75 11.55 6.78
C VAL A 150 3.97 10.58 5.90
N LEU A 151 4.67 9.80 5.07
CA LEU A 151 4.06 8.85 4.14
C LEU A 151 3.33 7.70 4.84
N GLY A 152 3.73 7.32 6.05
CA GLY A 152 3.14 6.20 6.75
C GLY A 152 3.44 6.18 8.24
N LYS A 153 2.58 5.52 9.01
CA LYS A 153 2.84 5.27 10.45
C LYS A 153 4.15 4.52 10.69
N TYR A 154 4.56 3.73 9.69
CA TYR A 154 5.79 2.93 9.68
C TYR A 154 6.76 3.37 8.56
N ASP A 155 6.45 4.47 7.87
CA ASP A 155 7.29 5.06 6.84
C ASP A 155 7.55 6.53 7.23
N PRO A 156 8.67 6.81 7.92
CA PRO A 156 8.93 8.11 8.51
C PRO A 156 9.35 9.18 7.47
N ARG A 157 9.37 8.82 6.18
CA ARG A 157 9.71 9.79 5.13
C ARG A 157 8.64 10.89 5.08
N PRO A 158 9.04 12.17 4.98
CA PRO A 158 8.09 13.27 4.88
C PRO A 158 7.30 13.19 3.57
N VAL A 159 6.04 13.64 3.61
CA VAL A 159 5.28 13.90 2.38
C VAL A 159 5.94 15.05 1.63
N GLN A 160 6.14 14.85 0.33
CA GLN A 160 6.69 15.81 -0.62
C GLN A 160 5.63 16.18 -1.68
N PRO A 161 5.78 17.29 -2.41
CA PRO A 161 4.87 17.65 -3.51
C PRO A 161 4.76 16.60 -4.63
N ASP A 162 5.74 15.70 -4.76
CA ASP A 162 5.76 14.59 -5.71
C ASP A 162 5.35 13.23 -5.09
N SER A 163 4.91 13.24 -3.83
CA SER A 163 4.47 12.02 -3.14
C SER A 163 3.15 11.50 -3.69
N LEU A 164 3.11 10.22 -4.01
CA LEU A 164 1.92 9.57 -4.56
C LEU A 164 0.96 9.14 -3.46
N PHE A 165 -0.30 9.54 -3.59
CA PHE A 165 -1.40 9.11 -2.72
C PHE A 165 -2.36 8.19 -3.46
N PRO A 166 -2.89 7.13 -2.81
CA PRO A 166 -4.03 6.39 -3.35
C PRO A 166 -5.26 7.31 -3.36
N VAL A 167 -5.74 7.65 -4.55
CA VAL A 167 -6.91 8.54 -4.73
C VAL A 167 -8.25 7.79 -4.66
N PHE A 168 -8.25 6.48 -4.42
CA PHE A 168 -9.42 5.62 -4.25
C PHE A 168 -10.54 5.89 -5.29
N SER A 169 -11.74 6.25 -4.82
CA SER A 169 -12.91 6.47 -5.66
C SER A 169 -12.85 7.77 -6.47
N VAL A 170 -11.90 8.67 -6.20
CA VAL A 170 -11.73 9.92 -6.96
C VAL A 170 -11.28 9.62 -8.40
N THR A 171 -10.72 8.42 -8.67
CA THR A 171 -10.48 7.92 -10.04
C THR A 171 -11.72 7.90 -10.93
N LYS A 172 -12.93 7.91 -10.36
CA LYS A 172 -14.21 7.90 -11.09
C LYS A 172 -14.67 9.28 -11.54
N GLY A 173 -13.95 10.35 -11.19
CA GLY A 173 -14.35 11.74 -11.43
C GLY A 173 -14.12 12.27 -12.85
N ASN A 174 -13.99 11.39 -13.84
CA ASN A 174 -13.89 11.73 -15.26
C ASN A 174 -15.23 11.51 -15.97
#